data_AF-Q4TAE7-F1
#
_entry.id   AF-Q4TAE7-F1
#
_cell.length_a   1.000
_cell.length_b   1.000
_cell.length_c   1.000
_cell.angle_alpha   90.00
_cell.angle_beta   90.00
_cell.angle_gamma   90.00
#
_symmetry.space_group_name_H-M   'P 1'
#
loop_
_entity.id
_entity.type
_entity.pdbx_description
1 polymer ?
#
loop_
_entity_poly.entity_id
_entity_poly.type
_entity_poly.pdbx_seq_one_letter_code
_entity_poly.pdbx_strand_id
1 'polypeptide(L)'
;RYLAATHCEPTMARAVFPCFDEPDMKAVFNVTIVHRRDTFALANGQKRGEEIKGDWLYTTFYPTPKMSTYLFAFTVSEFTSIKSTTHNDVMIYVC
;
A
#
# COMPACT_ATOMS: atom_id res chain seq x y z
N ARG A 1 6.95 -19.42 -2.35
CA ARG A 1 6.19 -18.19 -2.65
C ARG A 1 5.72 -17.59 -1.34
N TYR A 2 5.96 -16.30 -1.14
CA TYR A 2 5.62 -15.60 0.10
C TYR A 2 4.79 -14.37 -0.23
N LEU A 3 3.91 -14.01 0.70
CA LEU A 3 3.05 -12.83 0.64
C LEU A 3 3.33 -12.03 1.91
N ALA A 4 3.55 -10.73 1.76
CA ALA A 4 3.51 -9.80 2.88
C ALA A 4 2.25 -8.95 2.74
N ALA A 5 1.42 -8.90 3.78
CA ALA A 5 0.23 -8.06 3.81
C ALA A 5 0.02 -7.55 5.24
N THR A 6 -0.59 -6.38 5.36
CA THR A 6 -0.90 -5.76 6.65
C THR A 6 -2.36 -5.96 7.05
N HIS A 7 -2.59 -6.20 8.34
CA HIS A 7 -3.90 -6.04 8.98
C HIS A 7 -3.70 -5.19 10.24
N CYS A 8 -4.07 -3.92 10.16
CA CYS A 8 -3.74 -2.92 11.18
C CYS A 8 -4.88 -2.68 12.19
N GLU A 9 -6.09 -3.13 11.90
CA GLU A 9 -7.22 -2.99 12.82
C GLU A 9 -7.11 -3.96 14.00
N PRO A 10 -7.42 -3.51 15.24
CA PRO A 10 -7.74 -2.14 15.65
C PRO A 10 -6.52 -1.25 15.96
N THR A 11 -5.41 -1.83 16.43
CA THR A 11 -4.26 -1.10 17.03
C THR A 11 -2.91 -1.73 16.66
N MET A 12 -2.83 -2.33 15.46
CA MET A 12 -1.64 -3.04 14.98
C MET A 12 -0.78 -2.20 14.03
N ALA A 13 -1.19 -0.98 13.67
CA ALA A 13 -0.36 -0.12 12.83
C ALA A 13 0.99 0.19 13.51
N ARG A 14 1.00 0.30 14.84
CA ARG A 14 2.22 0.48 15.66
C ARG A 14 3.25 -0.64 15.54
N ALA A 15 2.85 -1.83 15.10
CA ALA A 15 3.76 -2.96 14.86
C ALA A 15 4.46 -2.86 13.50
N VAL A 16 3.88 -2.09 12.57
CA VAL A 16 4.43 -1.87 11.23
C VAL A 16 5.39 -0.69 11.21
N PHE A 17 5.00 0.42 11.84
CA PHE A 17 5.83 1.62 11.97
C PHE A 17 5.48 2.39 13.25
N PRO A 18 6.43 3.16 13.84
CA PRO A 18 6.14 3.99 15.01
C PRO A 18 5.11 5.08 14.66
N CYS A 19 3.96 5.07 15.32
CA CYS A 19 2.90 6.06 15.08
C CYS A 19 2.02 6.28 16.30
N PHE A 20 1.26 7.38 16.28
CA PHE A 20 0.16 7.62 17.21
C PHE A 20 -1.06 6.81 16.77
N ASP A 21 -1.15 5.59 17.29
CA ASP A 21 -2.09 4.57 16.83
C ASP A 21 -3.43 4.63 17.58
N GLU A 22 -4.12 5.76 17.42
CA GLU A 22 -5.46 6.07 17.92
C GLU A 22 -6.34 6.54 16.75
N PRO A 23 -7.60 6.08 16.63
CA PRO A 23 -8.45 6.36 15.46
C PRO A 23 -8.63 7.85 15.12
N ASP A 24 -8.67 8.72 16.14
CA ASP A 24 -8.88 10.15 15.96
C ASP A 24 -7.62 10.90 15.51
N MET A 25 -6.44 10.28 15.63
CA MET A 25 -5.16 10.88 15.23
C MET A 25 -4.87 10.63 13.74
N LYS A 26 -5.72 11.20 12.89
CA LYS A 26 -5.62 11.04 11.42
C LYS A 26 -4.44 11.79 10.81
N ALA A 27 -3.80 11.18 9.81
CA ALA A 27 -2.66 11.75 9.10
C ALA A 27 -2.72 11.46 7.59
N VAL A 28 -1.83 12.11 6.84
CA VAL A 28 -1.56 11.83 5.42
C VAL A 28 -0.34 10.92 5.34
N PHE A 29 -0.46 9.79 4.64
CA PHE A 29 0.62 8.82 4.51
C PHE A 29 1.30 8.95 3.15
N ASN A 30 2.61 9.13 3.17
CA ASN A 30 3.48 9.08 1.99
C ASN A 30 4.25 7.77 2.04
N VAL A 31 3.98 6.87 1.10
CA VAL A 31 4.47 5.48 1.17
C VAL A 31 5.38 5.18 -0.01
N THR A 32 6.53 4.59 0.30
CA THR A 32 7.42 3.93 -0.66
C THR A 32 7.67 2.52 -0.15
N ILE A 33 7.43 1.52 -1.00
CA ILE A 33 7.65 0.12 -0.68
C ILE A 33 8.86 -0.36 -1.46
N VAL A 34 9.80 -0.99 -0.75
CA VAL A 34 10.98 -1.62 -1.35
C VAL A 34 10.74 -3.11 -1.37
N HIS A 35 10.73 -3.71 -2.55
CA HIS A 35 10.42 -5.12 -2.75
C HIS A 35 11.24 -5.73 -3.89
N ARG A 36 11.18 -7.06 -4.06
CA ARG A 36 11.92 -7.74 -5.13
C ARG A 36 11.29 -7.44 -6.49
N ARG A 37 12.11 -7.38 -7.54
CA ARG A 37 11.69 -6.98 -8.90
C ARG A 37 10.63 -7.88 -9.55
N ASP A 38 10.49 -9.11 -9.08
CA ASP A 38 9.53 -10.11 -9.53
C ASP A 38 8.21 -10.09 -8.72
N THR A 39 8.06 -9.14 -7.80
CA THR A 39 6.85 -8.96 -6.99
C THR A 39 6.18 -7.62 -7.31
N PHE A 40 4.90 -7.51 -6.99
CA PHE A 40 4.09 -6.30 -7.10
C PHE A 40 3.77 -5.75 -5.72
N ALA A 41 3.87 -4.43 -5.56
CA ALA A 41 3.48 -3.74 -4.35
C ALA A 41 2.17 -2.95 -4.56
N LEU A 42 1.25 -3.06 -3.61
CA LEU A 42 0.03 -2.26 -3.54
C LEU A 42 -0.04 -1.56 -2.19
N ALA A 43 -0.61 -0.36 -2.16
CA ALA A 43 -0.87 0.42 -0.96
C ALA A 43 -2.18 1.20 -1.10
N ASN A 44 -2.61 1.94 -0.07
CA ASN A 44 -3.82 2.76 -0.13
C ASN A 44 -3.81 3.82 -1.26
N GLY A 45 -2.64 4.39 -1.54
CA GLY A 45 -2.47 5.40 -2.59
C GLY A 45 -2.32 4.76 -3.98
N GLN A 46 -2.62 5.52 -5.04
CA GLN A 46 -2.33 5.08 -6.40
C GLN A 46 -0.81 5.06 -6.64
N LYS A 47 -0.33 4.06 -7.39
CA LYS A 47 1.08 3.97 -7.78
C LYS A 47 1.49 5.23 -8.56
N ARG A 48 2.52 5.93 -8.07
CA ARG A 48 3.07 7.15 -8.68
C ARG A 48 4.25 6.85 -9.59
N GLY A 49 5.11 5.91 -9.20
CA GLY A 49 6.28 5.56 -9.99
C GLY A 49 7.08 4.41 -9.37
N GLU A 50 8.01 3.89 -10.15
CA GLU A 50 8.87 2.77 -9.82
C GLU A 50 10.32 3.11 -10.18
N GLU A 51 11.25 2.83 -9.27
CA GLU A 51 12.68 3.00 -9.51
C GLU A 51 13.41 1.68 -9.19
N ILE A 52 14.26 1.24 -10.10
CA ILE A 52 15.00 0.00 -9.98
C ILE A 52 16.39 0.30 -9.42
N LYS A 53 16.77 -0.38 -8.33
CA LYS A 53 18.12 -0.30 -7.75
C LYS A 53 18.64 -1.71 -7.49
N GLY A 54 19.46 -2.21 -8.43
CA GLY A 54 19.96 -3.59 -8.41
C GLY A 54 18.82 -4.60 -8.50
N ASP A 55 18.70 -5.44 -7.47
CA ASP A 55 17.66 -6.49 -7.34
C ASP A 55 16.38 -6.00 -6.66
N TRP A 56 16.32 -4.73 -6.27
CA TRP A 56 15.19 -4.14 -5.56
C TRP A 56 14.43 -3.15 -6.43
N LEU A 57 13.13 -3.11 -6.23
CA LEU A 57 12.18 -2.18 -6.84
C LEU A 57 11.61 -1.26 -5.76
N TYR A 58 11.73 0.05 -5.98
CA TYR A 58 11.19 1.10 -5.13
C TYR A 58 9.91 1.61 -5.73
N THR A 59 8.77 1.18 -5.20
CA THR A 59 7.46 1.59 -5.66
C THR A 59 6.94 2.72 -4.77
N THR A 60 6.77 3.90 -5.36
CA THR A 60 6.28 5.10 -4.66
C THR A 60 4.82 5.34 -4.98
N PHE A 61 4.04 5.72 -3.98
CA PHE A 61 2.60 5.96 -4.10
C PHE A 61 2.27 7.45 -3.91
N TYR A 62 1.14 7.89 -4.46
CA TYR A 62 0.59 9.21 -4.16
C TYR A 62 0.17 9.30 -2.69
N PRO A 63 0.23 10.50 -2.08
CA PRO A 63 -0.19 10.70 -0.69
C PRO A 63 -1.65 10.31 -0.50
N THR A 64 -1.96 9.64 0.62
CA THR A 64 -3.35 9.32 0.97
C THR A 64 -4.13 10.58 1.35
N PRO A 65 -5.47 10.57 1.26
CA PRO A 65 -6.28 11.49 2.05
C PRO A 65 -5.97 11.36 3.55
N LYS A 66 -6.37 12.36 4.34
CA LYS A 66 -6.26 12.29 5.80
C LYS A 66 -7.11 11.12 6.33
N MET A 67 -6.45 10.10 6.86
CA MET A 67 -7.06 8.84 7.31
C MET A 67 -6.45 8.36 8.64
N SER A 68 -7.14 7.44 9.32
CA SER A 68 -6.68 6.84 10.58
C SER A 68 -5.63 5.75 10.33
N THR A 69 -4.76 5.50 11.31
CA THR A 69 -3.66 4.52 11.23
C THR A 69 -4.12 3.09 10.98
N TYR A 70 -5.26 2.68 11.57
CA TYR A 70 -5.79 1.32 11.42
C TYR A 70 -6.19 0.94 9.99
N LEU A 71 -6.45 1.94 9.13
CA LEU A 71 -6.77 1.74 7.70
C LEU A 71 -5.51 1.65 6.81
N PHE A 72 -4.32 1.87 7.38
CA PHE A 72 -3.08 1.75 6.64
C PHE A 72 -2.92 0.31 6.14
N ALA A 73 -2.75 0.19 4.83
CA ALA A 73 -2.67 -1.09 4.16
C ALA A 73 -1.58 -1.09 3.08
N PHE A 74 -0.75 -2.13 3.09
CA PHE A 74 0.05 -2.51 1.93
C PHE A 74 0.12 -4.02 1.77
N THR A 75 0.48 -4.43 0.56
CA THR A 75 0.81 -5.82 0.25
C THR A 75 1.92 -5.91 -0.77
N VAL A 76 2.73 -6.96 -0.67
CA VAL A 76 3.76 -7.34 -1.64
C VAL A 76 3.55 -8.80 -2.01
N SER A 77 3.26 -9.07 -3.29
CA SER A 77 2.88 -10.40 -3.76
C SER A 77 3.30 -10.65 -5.21
N GLU A 78 3.23 -11.90 -5.66
CA GLU A 78 3.37 -12.28 -7.08
C GLU A 78 2.00 -12.35 -7.80
N PHE A 79 0.94 -11.77 -7.23
CA PHE A 79 -0.41 -11.88 -7.79
C PHE A 79 -0.57 -11.00 -9.03
N THR A 80 -1.30 -11.53 -10.02
CA THR A 80 -1.66 -10.82 -11.25
C THR A 80 -3.07 -10.26 -11.12
N SER A 81 -3.27 -9.00 -11.46
CA SER A 81 -4.59 -8.37 -11.37
C SER A 81 -5.32 -8.29 -12.71
N ILE A 82 -6.62 -8.57 -12.72
CA ILE A 82 -7.55 -8.14 -13.76
C ILE A 82 -8.13 -6.78 -13.39
N LYS A 83 -8.27 -5.89 -14.38
CA LYS A 83 -8.75 -4.52 -14.19
C LYS A 83 -10.09 -4.28 -14.88
N SER A 84 -10.96 -3.51 -14.26
CA SER A 84 -12.22 -3.03 -14.83
C SER A 84 -12.44 -1.56 -14.45
N THR A 85 -13.20 -0.82 -15.25
CA THR A 85 -13.54 0.58 -14.97
C THR A 85 -15.04 0.68 -14.73
N THR A 86 -15.41 1.33 -13.63
CA THR A 86 -16.83 1.62 -13.32
C THR A 86 -17.38 2.74 -14.19
N HIS A 87 -18.69 2.96 -14.16
CA HIS A 87 -19.32 4.10 -14.84
C HIS A 87 -18.79 5.47 -14.36
N ASN A 88 -18.28 5.56 -13.13
CA ASN A 88 -17.75 6.80 -12.56
C ASN A 88 -16.22 6.91 -12.70
N ASP A 89 -15.64 6.25 -13.71
CA ASP A 89 -14.20 6.24 -14.03
C ASP A 89 -13.27 5.74 -12.90
N VAL A 90 -13.83 5.05 -11.89
CA VAL A 90 -13.04 4.39 -10.85
C VAL A 90 -12.52 3.06 -11.40
N MET A 91 -11.20 2.89 -11.40
CA MET A 91 -10.53 1.63 -11.73
C MET A 91 -10.60 0.66 -10.55
N ILE A 92 -11.10 -0.55 -10.82
CA ILE A 92 -11.15 -1.68 -9.89
C ILE A 92 -10.15 -2.73 -10.35
N TYR A 93 -9.40 -3.28 -9.40
CA TYR A 93 -8.46 -4.37 -9.61
C TYR A 93 -8.88 -5.57 -8.76
N VAL A 94 -8.87 -6.76 -9.35
CA VAL A 94 -9.04 -8.04 -8.64
C VAL A 94 -7.78 -8.85 -8.86
N CYS A 95 -7.06 -9.16 -7.78
CA CYS A 95 -5.79 -9.90 -7.76
C CYS A 95 -6.02 -11.37 -7.41
#